data_AF-A0ABD3UMD2-F1
#
_entry.id   AF-A0ABD3UMD2-F1
#
_cell.length_a   1.000
_cell.length_b   1.000
_cell.length_c   1.000
_cell.angle_alpha   90.00
_cell.angle_beta   90.00
_cell.angle_gamma   90.00
#
_symmetry.space_group_name_H-M   'P 1'
#
loop_
_entity.id
_entity.type
_entity.pdbx_description
1 polymer ?
#
loop_
_entity_poly.entity_id
_entity_poly.type
_entity_poly.pdbx_seq_one_letter_code
_entity_poly.pdbx_strand_id
1 'polypeptide(L)'
;MDFLVQQNLEPNEDAIAENSPCGQYMRHNTLLGKGTFKEVYKGFDHIHNIEIAWNKICIQETTTHEKPTLDSMNELERLCYEAVLLKSMKHKNIMNCYTYWVDEENRTVNIITEFLCSGSLRQHLEKHGKVKNVETIKNWGRQILLGLHYLHTQYPCIIHRDLKCDNIFVNIEKGEIIEKCLLPALSRPSASELLNDPFFSDSLDIELDSSCSSSTTSYVDSPV
;
A
#
# COMPACT_ATOMS: atom_id res chain seq x y z
N MET A 1 50.35 -13.29 -23.31
CA MET A 1 49.28 -14.26 -22.94
C MET A 1 48.42 -13.50 -21.96
N ASP A 2 47.52 -12.70 -22.50
CA ASP A 2 46.87 -11.66 -21.72
C ASP A 2 45.54 -12.23 -21.24
N PHE A 3 45.44 -12.43 -19.93
CA PHE A 3 44.24 -12.99 -19.30
C PHE A 3 43.13 -11.94 -19.37
N LEU A 4 42.25 -12.08 -20.38
CA LEU A 4 40.96 -11.41 -20.40
C LEU A 4 40.11 -11.94 -19.26
N VAL A 5 40.18 -11.30 -18.10
CA VAL A 5 39.21 -11.48 -17.02
C VAL A 5 37.89 -10.92 -17.52
N GLN A 6 37.03 -11.80 -18.04
CA GLN A 6 35.63 -11.48 -18.28
C GLN A 6 34.98 -11.22 -16.91
N GLN A 7 34.87 -9.94 -16.55
CA GLN A 7 33.97 -9.55 -15.47
C GLN A 7 32.55 -9.83 -15.94
N ASN A 8 31.94 -10.89 -15.41
CA ASN A 8 30.50 -11.05 -15.46
C ASN A 8 29.90 -9.89 -14.68
N LEU A 9 29.46 -8.87 -15.41
CA LEU A 9 28.62 -7.81 -14.89
C LEU A 9 27.23 -8.42 -14.66
N GLU A 10 27.05 -9.01 -13.46
CA GLU A 10 25.73 -9.26 -12.92
C GLU A 10 24.92 -7.96 -13.04
N PRO A 11 23.67 -8.02 -13.55
CA PRO A 11 22.89 -6.82 -13.79
C PRO A 11 22.64 -6.13 -12.45
N ASN A 12 23.18 -4.91 -12.27
CA ASN A 12 23.02 -4.14 -11.04
C ASN A 12 21.52 -3.96 -10.74
N GLU A 13 21.02 -4.64 -9.71
CA GLU A 13 19.58 -4.66 -9.39
C GLU A 13 19.06 -3.27 -8.99
N ASP A 14 19.91 -2.48 -8.33
CA ASP A 14 19.68 -1.08 -7.96
C ASP A 14 20.00 -0.08 -9.10
N ALA A 15 20.20 -0.54 -10.34
CA ALA A 15 20.24 0.36 -11.49
C ALA A 15 18.85 0.99 -11.73
N ILE A 16 18.82 2.32 -11.84
CA ILE A 16 17.63 3.07 -12.20
C ILE A 16 17.20 2.66 -13.62
N ALA A 17 15.98 2.13 -13.72
CA ALA A 17 15.40 1.58 -14.93
C ALA A 17 14.36 2.50 -15.57
N GLU A 18 13.72 3.36 -14.77
CA GLU A 18 12.62 4.25 -15.20
C GLU A 18 12.51 5.43 -14.23
N ASN A 19 12.14 6.60 -14.72
CA ASN A 19 11.89 7.78 -13.89
C ASN A 19 10.44 8.24 -14.07
N SER A 20 9.82 8.70 -12.99
CA SER A 20 8.47 9.27 -13.05
C SER A 20 8.43 10.58 -13.85
N PRO A 21 7.27 10.98 -14.43
CA PRO A 21 7.15 12.23 -15.18
C PRO A 21 7.50 13.50 -14.41
N CYS A 22 7.44 13.47 -13.07
CA CYS A 22 7.86 14.56 -12.18
C CYS A 22 9.30 14.44 -11.69
N GLY A 23 10.06 13.42 -12.12
CA GLY A 23 11.43 13.12 -11.69
C GLY A 23 11.58 12.59 -10.26
N GLN A 24 10.63 12.87 -9.36
CA GLN A 24 10.70 12.53 -7.94
C GLN A 24 10.95 11.05 -7.65
N TYR A 25 10.20 10.16 -8.32
CA TYR A 25 10.26 8.72 -8.12
C TYR A 25 11.12 8.05 -9.19
N MET A 26 11.99 7.15 -8.76
CA MET A 26 12.88 6.34 -9.61
C MET A 26 12.55 4.86 -9.41
N ARG A 27 12.44 4.08 -10.49
CA ARG A 27 12.20 2.62 -10.45
C ARG A 27 13.53 1.88 -10.60
N HIS A 28 13.76 0.86 -9.78
CA HIS A 28 14.89 -0.06 -9.91
C HIS A 28 14.49 -1.28 -10.76
N ASN A 29 15.43 -2.16 -11.09
CA ASN A 29 15.11 -3.41 -11.80
C ASN A 29 14.60 -4.52 -10.86
N THR A 30 14.79 -4.40 -9.54
CA THR A 30 14.32 -5.36 -8.53
C THR A 30 12.80 -5.54 -8.59
N LEU A 31 12.35 -6.71 -9.03
CA LEU A 31 10.93 -7.11 -9.07
C LEU A 31 10.51 -7.70 -7.72
N LEU A 32 9.58 -7.03 -7.04
CA LEU A 32 9.02 -7.42 -5.73
C LEU A 32 7.84 -8.40 -5.86
N GLY A 33 7.13 -8.39 -6.99
CA GLY A 33 6.02 -9.30 -7.25
C GLY A 33 5.39 -9.11 -8.62
N LYS A 34 4.78 -10.17 -9.16
CA LYS A 34 4.16 -10.19 -10.49
C LYS A 34 2.86 -10.99 -10.48
N GLY A 35 1.79 -10.36 -10.95
CA GLY A 35 0.53 -10.99 -11.35
C GLY A 35 0.32 -10.89 -12.86
N THR A 36 -0.88 -11.24 -13.34
CA THR A 36 -1.18 -11.31 -14.78
C THR A 36 -1.01 -9.98 -15.52
N PHE A 37 -1.42 -8.87 -14.89
CA PHE A 37 -1.45 -7.52 -15.50
C PHE A 37 -0.73 -6.46 -14.63
N LYS A 38 -0.09 -6.88 -13.54
CA LYS A 38 0.53 -5.99 -12.55
C LYS A 38 1.90 -6.51 -12.15
N GLU A 39 2.90 -5.66 -12.29
CA GLU A 39 4.25 -5.86 -11.78
C GLU A 39 4.51 -4.81 -10.68
N VAL A 40 5.20 -5.23 -9.63
CA VAL A 40 5.58 -4.37 -8.51
C VAL A 40 7.09 -4.37 -8.42
N TYR A 41 7.70 -3.20 -8.60
CA TYR A 41 9.14 -3.00 -8.54
C TYR A 41 9.54 -2.23 -7.29
N LYS A 42 10.78 -2.43 -6.85
CA LYS A 42 11.41 -1.51 -5.89
C LYS A 42 11.67 -0.17 -6.57
N GLY A 43 11.61 0.91 -5.81
CA GLY A 43 12.04 2.23 -6.26
C GLY A 43 12.33 3.15 -5.08
N PHE A 44 12.62 4.40 -5.40
CA PHE A 44 13.03 5.42 -4.43
C PHE A 44 12.35 6.77 -4.71
N ASP A 45 11.88 7.45 -3.67
CA ASP A 45 11.52 8.87 -3.70
C ASP A 45 12.75 9.67 -3.29
N HIS A 46 13.38 10.37 -4.24
CA HIS A 46 14.62 11.09 -3.97
C HIS A 46 14.41 12.43 -3.24
N ILE A 47 13.17 12.92 -3.13
CA ILE A 47 12.85 14.18 -2.44
C ILE A 47 12.64 13.91 -0.95
N HIS A 48 11.92 12.84 -0.62
CA HIS A 48 11.70 12.42 0.78
C HIS A 48 12.74 11.43 1.30
N ASN A 49 13.61 10.91 0.43
CA ASN A 49 14.65 9.92 0.74
C ASN A 49 14.08 8.64 1.38
N ILE A 50 13.07 8.04 0.73
CA ILE A 50 12.40 6.81 1.18
C ILE A 50 12.28 5.78 0.06
N GLU A 51 12.29 4.49 0.43
CA GLU A 51 11.97 3.39 -0.47
C GLU A 51 10.46 3.35 -0.78
N ILE A 52 10.10 3.09 -2.04
CA ILE A 52 8.72 3.01 -2.51
C ILE A 52 8.47 1.70 -3.27
N ALA A 53 7.21 1.29 -3.34
CA ALA A 53 6.76 0.22 -4.22
C ALA A 53 6.11 0.84 -5.47
N TRP A 54 6.74 0.60 -6.62
CA TRP A 54 6.26 1.06 -7.92
C TRP A 54 5.36 -0.02 -8.53
N ASN A 55 4.05 0.21 -8.53
CA ASN A 55 3.07 -0.70 -9.09
C ASN A 55 2.81 -0.30 -10.56
N LYS A 56 3.34 -1.05 -11.52
CA LYS A 56 3.10 -0.85 -12.96
C LYS A 56 2.01 -1.82 -13.43
N ILE A 57 0.90 -1.30 -13.94
CA ILE A 57 -0.28 -2.06 -14.34
C ILE A 57 -0.51 -1.88 -15.83
N CYS A 58 -0.49 -2.96 -16.61
CA CYS A 58 -0.70 -2.93 -18.05
C CYS A 58 -2.19 -3.00 -18.40
N ILE A 59 -2.66 -2.11 -19.26
CA ILE A 59 -4.04 -2.08 -19.77
C ILE A 59 -4.13 -3.10 -20.92
N GLN A 60 -5.16 -3.95 -20.95
CA GLN A 60 -5.28 -4.92 -22.04
C GLN A 60 -5.77 -4.27 -23.34
N GLU A 61 -5.17 -4.66 -24.46
CA GLU A 61 -5.78 -4.51 -25.79
C GLU A 61 -6.43 -5.83 -26.20
N THR A 62 -7.73 -5.78 -26.51
CA THR A 62 -8.37 -6.83 -27.30
C THR A 62 -7.77 -6.77 -28.71
N THR A 63 -7.24 -7.89 -29.22
CA THR A 63 -6.16 -7.92 -30.23
C THR A 63 -6.58 -7.63 -31.68
N THR A 64 -7.29 -6.52 -31.89
CA THR A 64 -7.61 -5.94 -33.20
C THR A 64 -6.96 -4.57 -33.33
N HIS A 65 -6.29 -4.29 -34.45
CA HIS A 65 -5.61 -3.01 -34.75
C HIS A 65 -6.57 -1.84 -35.05
N GLU A 66 -7.64 -1.73 -34.27
CA GLU A 66 -8.64 -0.67 -34.34
C GLU A 66 -8.54 0.22 -33.09
N LYS A 67 -9.46 1.18 -32.92
CA LYS A 67 -9.49 2.04 -31.73
C LYS A 67 -9.61 1.18 -30.45
N PRO A 68 -9.05 1.65 -29.31
CA PRO A 68 -9.22 0.97 -28.03
C PRO A 68 -10.70 0.67 -27.78
N THR A 69 -10.98 -0.61 -27.53
CA THR A 69 -12.35 -1.11 -27.34
C THR A 69 -12.98 -0.47 -26.10
N LEU A 70 -14.31 -0.37 -26.07
CA LEU A 70 -15.06 0.19 -24.95
C LEU A 70 -14.65 -0.45 -23.62
N ASP A 71 -14.39 -1.76 -23.61
CA ASP A 71 -13.92 -2.51 -22.44
C ASP A 71 -12.54 -2.05 -21.94
N SER A 72 -11.60 -1.72 -22.83
CA SER A 72 -10.27 -1.21 -22.45
C SER A 72 -10.32 0.22 -21.89
N MET A 73 -11.29 1.03 -22.33
CA MET A 73 -11.55 2.35 -21.75
C MET A 73 -12.21 2.24 -20.38
N ASN A 74 -13.20 1.35 -20.24
CA ASN A 74 -13.81 1.00 -18.95
C ASN A 74 -12.77 0.43 -17.95
N GLU A 75 -11.77 -0.32 -18.41
CA GLU A 75 -10.66 -0.80 -17.57
C GLU A 75 -9.77 0.35 -17.08
N LEU A 76 -9.32 1.23 -17.99
CA LEU A 76 -8.51 2.41 -17.63
C LEU A 76 -9.24 3.32 -16.63
N GLU A 77 -10.50 3.66 -16.88
CA GLU A 77 -11.30 4.50 -15.97
C GLU A 77 -11.41 3.87 -14.57
N ARG A 78 -11.62 2.54 -14.49
CA ARG A 78 -11.65 1.81 -13.21
C ARG A 78 -10.31 1.82 -12.49
N LEU A 79 -9.19 1.58 -13.20
CA LEU A 79 -7.85 1.62 -12.61
C LEU A 79 -7.49 3.02 -12.11
N CYS A 80 -7.83 4.07 -12.87
CA CYS A 80 -7.67 5.45 -12.43
C CYS A 80 -8.55 5.77 -11.22
N TYR A 81 -9.80 5.32 -11.18
CA TYR A 81 -10.68 5.52 -10.03
C TYR A 81 -10.13 4.80 -8.77
N GLU A 82 -9.66 3.56 -8.89
CA GLU A 82 -9.02 2.83 -7.79
C GLU A 82 -7.73 3.53 -7.30
N ALA A 83 -6.94 4.10 -8.20
CA ALA A 83 -5.73 4.86 -7.86
C ALA A 83 -6.04 6.21 -7.17
N VAL A 84 -7.06 6.94 -7.63
CA VAL A 84 -7.58 8.17 -6.98
C VAL A 84 -8.11 7.86 -5.59
N LEU A 85 -8.97 6.83 -5.49
CA LEU A 85 -9.59 6.42 -4.24
C LEU A 85 -8.53 6.01 -3.22
N LEU A 86 -7.52 5.24 -3.63
CA LEU A 86 -6.39 4.88 -2.77
C LEU A 86 -5.56 6.10 -2.33
N LYS A 87 -5.33 7.07 -3.22
CA LYS A 87 -4.51 8.27 -2.91
C LYS A 87 -5.15 9.17 -1.86
N SER A 88 -6.49 9.25 -1.81
CA SER A 88 -7.19 10.04 -0.78
C SER A 88 -7.21 9.38 0.61
N MET A 89 -7.01 8.06 0.71
CA MET A 89 -7.05 7.35 1.99
C MET A 89 -5.83 7.67 2.87
N LYS A 90 -6.07 7.91 4.16
CA LYS A 90 -5.05 8.27 5.16
C LYS A 90 -5.41 7.63 6.50
N HIS A 91 -4.91 6.42 6.73
CA HIS A 91 -5.10 5.67 7.97
C HIS A 91 -3.93 4.70 8.16
N LYS A 92 -3.44 4.51 9.39
CA LYS A 92 -2.21 3.72 9.63
C LYS A 92 -2.31 2.25 9.23
N ASN A 93 -3.53 1.70 9.19
CA ASN A 93 -3.81 0.34 8.75
C ASN A 93 -4.37 0.27 7.30
N ILE A 94 -4.17 1.31 6.48
CA ILE A 94 -4.55 1.35 5.05
C ILE A 94 -3.36 1.82 4.23
N MET A 95 -3.08 1.14 3.11
CA MET A 95 -1.82 1.33 2.38
C MET A 95 -1.70 2.74 1.79
N ASN A 96 -0.63 3.44 2.16
CA ASN A 96 -0.32 4.77 1.65
C ASN A 96 -0.01 4.72 0.15
N CYS A 97 -0.77 5.48 -0.64
CA CYS A 97 -0.41 5.89 -1.99
C CYS A 97 0.08 7.34 -1.97
N TYR A 98 1.28 7.56 -2.52
CA TYR A 98 1.88 8.88 -2.66
C TYR A 98 1.45 9.54 -3.96
N THR A 99 1.47 8.80 -5.07
CA THR A 99 0.96 9.29 -6.36
C THR A 99 0.58 8.17 -7.34
N TYR A 100 -0.08 8.56 -8.42
CA TYR A 100 -0.27 7.73 -9.60
C TYR A 100 -0.15 8.59 -10.87
N TRP A 101 0.04 7.96 -12.03
CA TRP A 101 -0.16 8.57 -13.35
C TRP A 101 -0.53 7.51 -14.39
N VAL A 102 -1.03 7.96 -15.54
CA VAL A 102 -1.19 7.14 -16.75
C VAL A 102 0.01 7.41 -17.66
N ASP A 103 0.59 6.35 -18.19
CA ASP A 103 1.60 6.35 -19.23
C ASP A 103 0.89 5.85 -20.51
N GLU A 104 0.54 6.78 -21.39
CA GLU A 104 -0.21 6.50 -22.61
C GLU A 104 0.63 5.78 -23.68
N GLU A 105 1.96 6.02 -23.69
CA GLU A 105 2.90 5.41 -24.64
C GLU A 105 3.09 3.92 -24.36
N ASN A 106 3.38 3.56 -23.10
CA ASN A 106 3.50 2.16 -22.69
C ASN A 106 2.15 1.52 -22.31
N ARG A 107 1.04 2.26 -22.41
CA ARG A 107 -0.33 1.82 -22.06
C ARG A 107 -0.40 1.25 -20.63
N THR A 108 0.23 1.93 -19.66
CA THR A 108 0.26 1.50 -18.25
C THR A 108 -0.29 2.54 -17.27
N VAL A 109 -0.90 2.07 -16.18
CA VAL A 109 -1.18 2.87 -14.99
C VAL A 109 -0.09 2.59 -13.96
N ASN A 110 0.61 3.64 -13.53
CA ASN A 110 1.68 3.55 -12.54
C ASN A 110 1.19 4.12 -11.22
N ILE A 111 1.31 3.36 -10.12
CA ILE A 111 0.88 3.75 -8.77
C ILE A 111 2.04 3.58 -7.80
N ILE A 112 2.43 4.66 -7.12
CA ILE A 112 3.51 4.69 -6.15
C ILE A 112 2.92 4.58 -4.74
N THR A 113 3.23 3.48 -4.06
CA THR A 113 2.83 3.22 -2.68
C THR A 113 4.04 3.13 -1.76
N GLU A 114 3.82 3.14 -0.46
CA GLU A 114 4.85 2.78 0.52
C GLU A 114 5.44 1.38 0.23
N PHE A 115 6.72 1.19 0.54
CA PHE A 115 7.39 -0.10 0.46
C PHE A 115 7.19 -0.87 1.79
N LEU A 116 6.74 -2.12 1.71
CA LEU A 116 6.43 -2.95 2.87
C LEU A 116 7.34 -4.19 2.90
N CYS A 117 8.53 -3.99 3.48
CA CYS A 117 9.68 -4.88 3.41
C CYS A 117 9.42 -6.33 3.82
N SER A 118 8.48 -6.57 4.76
CA SER A 118 8.18 -7.93 5.25
C SER A 118 7.16 -8.70 4.41
N GLY A 119 6.60 -8.10 3.35
CA GLY A 119 5.68 -8.74 2.42
C GLY A 119 4.26 -8.93 2.95
N SER A 120 3.51 -9.81 2.28
CA SER A 120 2.12 -10.11 2.64
C SER A 120 2.02 -11.09 3.81
N LEU A 121 0.89 -11.05 4.52
CA LEU A 121 0.54 -12.00 5.57
C LEU A 121 0.56 -13.44 5.05
N ARG A 122 0.22 -13.66 3.77
CA ARG A 122 0.37 -14.96 3.13
C ARG A 122 1.84 -15.39 3.06
N GLN A 123 2.72 -14.55 2.52
CA GLN A 123 4.16 -14.85 2.43
C GLN A 123 4.76 -15.10 3.82
N HIS A 124 4.33 -14.35 4.84
CA HIS A 124 4.71 -14.58 6.23
C HIS A 124 4.28 -15.97 6.73
N LEU A 125 3.01 -16.35 6.54
CA LEU A 125 2.46 -17.65 6.97
C LEU A 125 3.06 -18.83 6.20
N GLU A 126 3.44 -18.65 4.93
CA GLU A 126 4.14 -19.66 4.13
C GLU A 126 5.61 -19.82 4.56
N LYS A 127 6.29 -18.72 4.93
CA LYS A 127 7.70 -18.72 5.38
C LYS A 127 7.89 -19.17 6.84
N HIS A 128 6.98 -18.82 7.74
CA HIS A 128 7.10 -19.04 9.18
C HIS A 128 6.07 -20.03 9.75
N GLY A 129 5.14 -20.50 8.93
CA GLY A 129 4.04 -21.37 9.35
C GLY A 129 2.92 -20.62 10.08
N LYS A 130 2.00 -21.38 10.69
CA LYS A 130 0.89 -20.80 11.46
C LYS A 130 1.41 -20.08 12.71
N VAL A 131 0.99 -18.82 12.90
CA VAL A 131 1.20 -18.09 14.15
C VAL A 131 0.56 -18.87 15.31
N LYS A 132 1.33 -19.05 16.38
CA LYS A 132 0.92 -19.77 17.61
C LYS A 132 0.58 -18.83 18.76
N ASN A 133 1.03 -17.58 18.71
CA ASN A 133 0.75 -16.58 19.73
C ASN A 133 -0.62 -15.95 19.49
N VAL A 134 -1.56 -16.18 20.41
CA VAL A 134 -2.92 -15.62 20.35
C VAL A 134 -2.88 -14.10 20.39
N GLU A 135 -1.95 -13.48 21.12
CA GLU A 135 -1.85 -12.02 21.22
C GLU A 135 -1.38 -11.38 19.91
N THR A 136 -0.52 -12.07 19.14
CA THR A 136 -0.19 -11.65 17.77
C THR A 136 -1.42 -11.71 16.87
N ILE A 137 -2.23 -12.77 16.97
CA ILE A 137 -3.47 -12.93 16.20
C ILE A 137 -4.50 -11.85 16.59
N LYS A 138 -4.63 -11.52 17.89
CA LYS A 138 -5.47 -10.42 18.38
C LYS A 138 -5.02 -9.08 17.78
N ASN A 139 -3.74 -8.73 17.90
CA ASN A 139 -3.26 -7.42 17.43
C ASN A 139 -3.27 -7.29 15.90
N TRP A 140 -3.14 -8.40 15.17
CA TRP A 140 -3.39 -8.45 13.72
C TRP A 140 -4.88 -8.24 13.42
N GLY A 141 -5.78 -9.02 14.04
CA GLY A 141 -7.23 -8.87 13.87
C GLY A 141 -7.75 -7.47 14.23
N ARG A 142 -7.26 -6.86 15.31
CA ARG A 142 -7.59 -5.49 15.73
C ARG A 142 -7.21 -4.47 14.66
N GLN A 143 -6.02 -4.60 14.06
CA GLN A 143 -5.53 -3.67 13.02
C GLN A 143 -6.26 -3.82 11.69
N ILE A 144 -6.55 -5.05 11.29
CA ILE A 144 -7.46 -5.39 10.17
C ILE A 144 -8.81 -4.67 10.37
N LEU A 145 -9.42 -4.84 11.53
CA LEU A 145 -10.72 -4.24 11.85
C LEU A 145 -10.67 -2.70 11.95
N LEU A 146 -9.58 -2.11 12.42
CA LEU A 146 -9.37 -0.66 12.37
C LEU A 146 -9.27 -0.15 10.93
N GLY A 147 -8.55 -0.86 10.05
CA GLY A 147 -8.52 -0.59 8.61
C GLY A 147 -9.92 -0.60 8.01
N LEU A 148 -10.64 -1.71 8.14
CA LEU A 148 -12.02 -1.85 7.66
C LEU A 148 -12.96 -0.79 8.26
N HIS A 149 -12.86 -0.48 9.56
CA HIS A 149 -13.69 0.55 10.19
C HIS A 149 -13.47 1.93 9.58
N TYR A 150 -12.22 2.33 9.35
CA TYR A 150 -11.89 3.59 8.67
C TYR A 150 -12.52 3.65 7.27
N LEU A 151 -12.48 2.56 6.51
CA LEU A 151 -13.09 2.50 5.18
C LEU A 151 -14.61 2.60 5.27
N HIS A 152 -15.23 1.81 6.15
CA HIS A 152 -16.70 1.69 6.25
C HIS A 152 -17.36 3.00 6.70
N THR A 153 -16.61 3.89 7.35
CA THR A 153 -17.05 5.21 7.83
C THR A 153 -16.86 6.34 6.82
N GLN A 154 -16.24 6.09 5.65
CA GLN A 154 -16.15 7.09 4.58
C GLN A 154 -17.52 7.35 3.92
N TYR A 155 -17.66 8.49 3.25
CA TYR A 155 -18.84 8.83 2.45
C TYR A 155 -18.45 9.14 0.98
N PRO A 156 -18.86 8.32 0.00
CA PRO A 156 -19.58 7.04 0.14
C PRO A 156 -18.74 5.96 0.83
N CYS A 157 -19.40 4.93 1.35
CA CYS A 157 -18.79 3.83 2.12
C CYS A 157 -17.75 3.03 1.30
N ILE A 158 -16.57 2.78 1.89
CA ILE A 158 -15.44 2.00 1.35
C ILE A 158 -15.28 0.71 2.22
N ILE A 159 -14.92 -0.47 1.70
CA ILE A 159 -15.09 -1.79 2.41
C ILE A 159 -13.94 -2.78 2.05
N HIS A 160 -14.10 -3.99 1.46
CA HIS A 160 -12.95 -4.73 0.85
C HIS A 160 -13.10 -5.50 -0.50
N ARG A 161 -14.08 -6.39 -0.75
CA ARG A 161 -14.18 -7.31 -1.94
C ARG A 161 -13.09 -8.37 -2.06
N ASP A 162 -11.83 -7.98 -1.94
CA ASP A 162 -10.65 -8.83 -2.11
C ASP A 162 -9.84 -8.93 -0.80
N LEU A 163 -10.53 -9.06 0.35
CA LEU A 163 -9.87 -9.26 1.65
C LEU A 163 -9.31 -10.67 1.73
N LYS A 164 -7.98 -10.78 1.66
CA LYS A 164 -7.22 -12.03 1.70
C LYS A 164 -5.79 -11.77 2.17
N CYS A 165 -5.13 -12.80 2.71
CA CYS A 165 -3.77 -12.70 3.24
C CYS A 165 -2.71 -12.21 2.23
N ASP A 166 -2.99 -12.25 0.93
CA ASP A 166 -2.13 -11.70 -0.13
C ASP A 166 -2.17 -10.16 -0.20
N ASN A 167 -3.29 -9.54 0.20
CA ASN A 167 -3.51 -8.08 0.20
C ASN A 167 -3.33 -7.43 1.58
N ILE A 168 -3.21 -8.25 2.62
CA ILE A 168 -2.88 -7.84 3.99
C ILE A 168 -1.36 -7.84 4.09
N PHE A 169 -0.74 -6.71 4.41
CA PHE A 169 0.72 -6.61 4.55
C PHE A 169 1.13 -6.55 6.01
N VAL A 170 2.26 -7.17 6.36
CA VAL A 170 2.82 -7.17 7.71
C VAL A 170 4.05 -6.26 7.74
N ASN A 171 4.12 -5.37 8.73
CA ASN A 171 5.32 -4.63 9.06
C ASN A 171 5.92 -5.24 10.35
N ILE A 172 6.88 -6.16 10.20
CA ILE A 172 7.45 -6.90 11.34
C ILE A 172 8.30 -5.97 12.25
N GLU A 173 8.86 -4.89 11.71
CA GLU A 173 9.68 -3.93 12.46
C GLU A 173 8.86 -3.06 13.42
N LYS A 174 7.56 -2.88 13.16
CA LYS A 174 6.61 -2.15 14.03
C LYS A 174 5.53 -3.01 14.67
N GLY A 175 5.36 -4.27 14.22
CA GLY A 175 4.25 -5.13 14.63
C GLY A 175 2.90 -4.77 13.98
N GLU A 176 2.90 -3.97 12.91
CA GLU A 176 1.68 -3.39 12.33
C GLU A 176 1.18 -4.10 11.06
N ILE A 177 -0.11 -3.91 10.71
CA ILE A 177 -0.78 -4.51 9.55
C ILE A 177 -1.58 -3.48 8.72
N ILE A 178 -1.68 -3.68 7.40
CA ILE A 178 -2.19 -2.69 6.42
C ILE A 178 -3.13 -3.34 5.35
N GLU A 179 -4.28 -2.72 5.01
CA GLU A 179 -5.39 -3.25 4.14
C GLU A 179 -6.03 -2.26 3.08
N LYS A 180 -7.15 -2.66 2.38
CA LYS A 180 -8.03 -1.92 1.38
C LYS A 180 -9.52 -2.40 1.53
N CYS A 181 -10.59 -2.33 0.70
CA CYS A 181 -11.09 -1.77 -0.61
C CYS A 181 -12.68 -1.59 -0.75
N LEU A 182 -13.61 -2.50 -1.20
CA LEU A 182 -15.10 -2.23 -1.42
C LEU A 182 -16.21 -3.29 -1.01
N LEU A 183 -17.55 -3.01 -1.08
CA LEU A 183 -18.70 -3.82 -0.48
C LEU A 183 -18.92 -5.23 -1.13
N PRO A 184 -19.61 -6.26 -0.51
CA PRO A 184 -20.27 -6.34 0.82
C PRO A 184 -20.16 -7.69 1.62
N ALA A 185 -20.69 -7.73 2.86
CA ALA A 185 -21.16 -8.95 3.52
C ALA A 185 -22.36 -8.68 4.47
N LEU A 186 -23.58 -9.08 4.07
CA LEU A 186 -24.78 -8.98 4.91
C LEU A 186 -24.82 -10.11 5.95
N SER A 187 -25.49 -9.87 7.09
CA SER A 187 -25.55 -10.79 8.24
C SER A 187 -24.20 -11.09 8.91
N ARG A 188 -23.25 -10.14 8.89
CA ARG A 188 -22.06 -10.14 9.74
C ARG A 188 -22.05 -8.87 10.61
N PRO A 189 -21.51 -8.92 11.83
CA PRO A 189 -21.21 -7.71 12.59
C PRO A 189 -20.25 -6.81 11.80
N SER A 190 -20.45 -5.51 11.91
CA SER A 190 -19.56 -4.50 11.34
C SER A 190 -18.18 -4.55 11.97
N ALA A 191 -17.19 -3.93 11.31
CA ALA A 191 -15.86 -3.76 11.90
C ALA A 191 -15.91 -3.00 13.23
N SER A 192 -16.89 -2.09 13.41
CA SER A 192 -17.11 -1.38 14.67
C SER A 192 -17.62 -2.29 15.79
N GLU A 193 -18.48 -3.26 15.49
CA GLU A 193 -18.99 -4.23 16.49
C GLU A 193 -17.91 -5.27 16.83
N LEU A 194 -17.15 -5.74 15.84
CA LEU A 194 -16.05 -6.68 16.04
C LEU A 194 -14.90 -6.08 16.87
N LEU A 195 -14.63 -4.77 16.78
CA LEU A 195 -13.64 -4.10 17.64
C LEU A 195 -14.06 -4.06 19.12
N ASN A 196 -15.36 -4.23 19.42
CA ASN A 196 -15.91 -4.29 20.77
C ASN A 196 -16.09 -5.72 21.29
N ASP A 197 -15.67 -6.75 20.54
CA ASP A 197 -15.76 -8.14 20.99
C ASP A 197 -14.83 -8.39 22.20
N PRO A 198 -15.30 -9.07 23.28
CA PRO A 198 -14.48 -9.38 24.45
C PRO A 198 -13.16 -10.11 24.15
N PHE A 199 -13.04 -10.81 23.01
CA PHE A 199 -11.78 -11.35 22.51
C PHE A 199 -10.66 -10.28 22.44
N PHE A 200 -11.00 -9.03 22.14
CA PHE A 200 -10.08 -7.89 22.09
C PHE A 200 -10.07 -7.00 23.35
N SER A 201 -10.80 -7.34 24.42
CA SER A 201 -10.83 -6.51 25.64
C SER A 201 -9.50 -6.54 26.42
N ASP A 202 -8.82 -7.69 26.44
CA ASP A 202 -7.58 -7.88 27.20
C ASP A 202 -6.33 -7.43 26.41
N SER A 203 -6.07 -6.13 26.38
CA SER A 203 -4.73 -5.56 26.12
C SER A 203 -4.61 -4.20 26.83
N LEU A 204 -4.00 -4.17 28.01
CA LEU A 204 -3.68 -2.91 28.70
C LEU A 204 -2.50 -2.19 28.05
N ASP A 205 -2.53 -0.86 28.13
CA ASP A 205 -1.41 0.07 28.03
C ASP A 205 -0.52 -0.02 26.76
N ILE A 206 -1.07 0.46 25.64
CA ILE A 206 -0.25 1.24 24.69
C ILE A 206 -0.32 2.70 25.14
N GLU A 207 0.82 3.30 25.45
CA GLU A 207 0.90 4.69 25.90
C GLU A 207 0.35 5.64 24.83
N LEU A 208 -0.72 6.37 25.16
CA LEU A 208 -1.16 7.53 24.39
C LEU A 208 -0.18 8.68 24.67
N ASP A 209 0.81 8.83 23.78
CA ASP A 209 1.73 9.97 23.77
C ASP A 209 0.93 11.28 23.74
N SER A 210 0.89 11.94 24.90
CA SER A 210 0.00 13.07 25.20
C SER A 210 0.67 14.42 24.94
N SER A 211 1.54 14.46 23.92
CA SER A 211 2.32 15.63 23.48
C SER A 211 1.54 16.62 22.58
N CYS A 212 0.29 16.92 22.95
CA CYS A 212 -0.47 18.05 22.38
C CYS A 212 -1.01 18.98 23.48
N SER A 213 -0.12 19.42 24.38
CA SER A 213 -0.40 20.50 25.32
C SER A 213 -0.38 21.85 24.59
N SER A 214 -1.51 22.55 24.65
CA SER A 214 -1.77 23.81 23.95
C SER A 214 -0.76 24.91 24.27
N SER A 215 0.10 25.22 23.30
CA SER A 215 0.99 26.38 23.34
C SER A 215 0.26 27.66 22.90
N THR A 216 -0.71 28.12 23.70
CA THR A 216 -1.40 29.39 23.47
C THR A 216 -0.46 30.56 23.74
N THR A 217 0.15 31.12 22.68
CA THR A 217 1.00 32.31 22.76
C THR A 217 0.15 33.55 23.03
N SER A 218 0.06 33.93 24.30
CA SER A 218 -0.55 35.19 24.72
C SER A 218 0.32 36.38 24.28
N TYR A 219 -0.19 37.14 23.31
CA TYR A 219 0.38 38.43 22.94
C TYR A 219 0.22 39.40 24.13
N VAL A 220 1.34 39.83 24.71
CA VAL A 220 1.36 40.81 25.81
C VAL A 220 1.95 42.13 25.30
N ASP A 221 1.07 43.03 24.89
CA ASP A 221 1.40 44.46 24.75
C ASP A 221 1.77 45.04 26.12
N SER A 222 2.87 45.80 26.19
CA SER A 222 3.03 46.91 27.13
C SER A 222 4.19 47.84 26.71
N PRO A 223 4.12 49.16 26.99
CA PRO A 223 4.96 50.17 26.34
C PRO A 223 6.06 50.77 27.21
N VAL A 224 7.08 51.34 26.55
CA VAL A 224 7.58 52.73 26.74
C VAL A 224 8.04 53.24 25.37
#